data_AF-A0A562TDL3-F1
#
_entry.id   AF-A0A562TDL3-F1
#
_cell.length_a   1.000
_cell.length_b   1.000
_cell.length_c   1.000
_cell.angle_alpha   90.00
_cell.angle_beta   90.00
_cell.angle_gamma   90.00
#
_symmetry.space_group_name_H-M   'P 1'
#
loop_
_entity.id
_entity.type
_entity.pdbx_description
1 polymer ?
#
loop_
_entity_poly.entity_id
_entity_poly.type
_entity_poly.pdbx_seq_one_letter_code
_entity_poly.pdbx_strand_id
1 'polypeptide(L)'
;MTKTKLLKLIYIIEELSVRKYGVPFFDLKFDVWKLGPVSRDLFVELSSEPVLLAEYIIREEATDTTVIKPKQQFSDDEFNDTEIKLLEEIAEKFRHSSANDLVLFTHRKHSPWYLTAQRNGLLEYFESGQMNATDVEIDLSQLLEDQPEKLLFYKDHKEFIQQSKRLKS
;
A
#
# COMPACT_ATOMS: atom_id res chain seq x y z
N MET A 1 11.08 12.10 0.18
CA MET A 1 11.24 10.66 0.51
C MET A 1 11.46 9.85 -0.76
N THR A 2 12.04 8.66 -0.72
CA THR A 2 12.20 7.82 -1.93
C THR A 2 10.88 7.20 -2.36
N LYS A 3 10.76 6.86 -3.65
CA LYS A 3 9.59 6.15 -4.22
C LYS A 3 9.24 4.89 -3.44
N THR A 4 10.23 4.04 -3.16
CA THR A 4 10.04 2.80 -2.39
C THR A 4 9.46 3.09 -1.00
N LYS A 5 9.97 4.13 -0.30
CA LYS A 5 9.46 4.50 1.02
C LYS A 5 7.99 4.89 0.96
N LEU A 6 7.59 5.73 -0.01
CA LEU A 6 6.19 6.14 -0.18
C LEU A 6 5.27 4.95 -0.47
N LEU A 7 5.66 4.08 -1.42
CA LEU A 7 4.88 2.88 -1.77
C LEU A 7 4.65 1.96 -0.56
N LYS A 8 5.69 1.75 0.27
CA LYS A 8 5.54 0.91 1.46
C LYS A 8 4.66 1.57 2.52
N LEU A 9 4.77 2.88 2.74
CA LEU A 9 3.92 3.59 3.70
C LEU A 9 2.44 3.54 3.29
N ILE A 10 2.12 3.72 2.01
CA ILE A 10 0.74 3.62 1.50
C ILE A 10 0.17 2.22 1.72
N TYR A 11 0.94 1.17 1.43
CA TYR A 11 0.51 -0.20 1.75
C TYR A 11 0.33 -0.42 3.26
N ILE A 12 1.21 0.12 4.10
CA ILE A 12 1.10 -0.04 5.57
C ILE A 12 -0.14 0.66 6.11
N ILE A 13 -0.51 1.83 5.58
CA ILE A 13 -1.77 2.52 5.89
C ILE A 13 -2.95 1.60 5.55
N GLU A 14 -2.96 1.04 4.34
CA GLU A 14 -4.01 0.11 3.90
C GLU A 14 -4.12 -1.11 4.82
N GLU A 15 -2.99 -1.79 5.05
CA GLU A 15 -2.92 -3.00 5.88
C GLU A 15 -3.41 -2.73 7.31
N LEU A 16 -2.99 -1.62 7.92
CA LEU A 16 -3.37 -1.29 9.28
C LEU A 16 -4.81 -0.80 9.38
N SER A 17 -5.33 -0.09 8.38
CA SER A 17 -6.74 0.29 8.30
C SER A 17 -7.63 -0.94 8.27
N VAL A 18 -7.34 -1.90 7.37
CA VAL A 18 -8.10 -3.16 7.28
C VAL A 18 -8.02 -3.91 8.60
N ARG A 19 -6.82 -4.10 9.15
CA ARG A 19 -6.62 -4.85 10.40
C ARG A 19 -7.36 -4.22 11.60
N LYS A 20 -7.31 -2.90 11.74
CA LYS A 20 -7.91 -2.21 12.89
C LYS A 20 -9.42 -2.03 12.73
N TYR A 21 -9.86 -1.54 11.58
CA TYR A 21 -11.22 -1.03 11.37
C TYR A 21 -12.07 -1.91 10.45
N GLY A 22 -11.49 -2.92 9.80
CA GLY A 22 -12.21 -3.81 8.89
C GLY A 22 -12.50 -3.18 7.52
N VAL A 23 -11.92 -2.01 7.21
CA VAL A 23 -12.11 -1.32 5.92
C VAL A 23 -10.79 -0.86 5.32
N PRO A 24 -10.67 -0.91 3.98
CA PRO A 24 -9.54 -0.32 3.27
C PRO A 24 -9.50 1.19 3.47
N PHE A 25 -8.30 1.80 3.42
CA PHE A 25 -8.15 3.25 3.53
C PHE A 25 -8.34 3.91 2.15
N PHE A 26 -7.62 3.41 1.15
CA PHE A 26 -7.65 3.92 -0.22
C PHE A 26 -8.42 3.01 -1.21
N ASP A 27 -8.75 1.77 -0.81
CA ASP A 27 -9.30 0.72 -1.67
C ASP A 27 -8.38 0.37 -2.86
N LEU A 28 -7.07 0.42 -2.63
CA LEU A 28 -6.07 0.11 -3.66
C LEU A 28 -5.81 -1.39 -3.76
N LYS A 29 -5.52 -1.84 -4.99
CA LYS A 29 -4.99 -3.17 -5.25
C LYS A 29 -3.47 -3.18 -5.12
N PHE A 30 -2.93 -4.25 -4.53
CA PHE A 30 -1.50 -4.42 -4.34
C PHE A 30 -1.08 -5.80 -4.83
N ASP A 31 0.00 -5.85 -5.61
CA ASP A 31 0.59 -7.10 -6.06
C ASP A 31 1.88 -7.43 -5.31
N VAL A 32 2.22 -8.71 -5.31
CA VAL A 32 3.45 -9.23 -4.72
C VAL A 32 4.65 -8.89 -5.61
N TRP A 33 5.44 -7.89 -5.22
CA TRP A 33 6.71 -7.56 -5.89
C TRP A 33 7.90 -7.85 -4.97
N LYS A 34 9.09 -7.98 -5.56
CA LYS A 34 10.33 -8.36 -4.85
C LYS A 34 10.62 -7.48 -3.65
N LEU A 35 10.45 -6.16 -3.79
CA LEU A 35 10.67 -5.19 -2.71
C LEU A 35 9.40 -4.91 -1.90
N GLY A 36 8.49 -5.89 -1.80
CA GLY A 36 7.25 -5.79 -1.04
C GLY A 36 6.04 -5.40 -1.90
N PRO A 37 4.86 -5.20 -1.29
CA PRO A 37 3.61 -4.89 -1.98
C PRO A 37 3.65 -3.63 -2.81
N VAL A 38 3.09 -3.64 -4.02
CA VAL A 38 3.03 -2.46 -4.89
C VAL A 38 1.67 -2.37 -5.57
N SER A 39 1.04 -1.19 -5.48
CA SER A 39 -0.06 -0.83 -6.40
C SER A 39 0.54 -0.38 -7.72
N ARG A 40 0.18 -1.03 -8.83
CA ARG A 40 0.77 -0.73 -10.15
C ARG A 40 0.45 0.67 -10.63
N ASP A 41 -0.80 1.09 -10.48
CA ASP A 41 -1.25 2.42 -10.90
C ASP A 41 -0.45 3.50 -10.17
N LEU A 42 -0.29 3.35 -8.86
CA LEU A 42 0.53 4.25 -8.06
C LEU A 42 2.02 4.15 -8.43
N PHE A 43 2.54 2.96 -8.73
CA PHE A 43 3.92 2.82 -9.19
C PHE A 43 4.16 3.57 -10.50
N VAL A 44 3.24 3.48 -11.46
CA VAL A 44 3.31 4.19 -12.75
C VAL A 44 3.26 5.70 -12.53
N GLU A 45 2.28 6.17 -11.74
CA GLU A 45 2.11 7.57 -11.36
C GLU A 45 3.39 8.16 -10.73
N LEU A 46 4.10 7.38 -9.90
CA LEU A 46 5.34 7.81 -9.24
C LEU A 46 6.62 7.59 -10.07
N SER A 47 6.52 6.84 -11.18
CA SER A 47 7.67 6.50 -12.03
C SER A 47 7.78 7.39 -13.27
N SER A 48 6.74 8.15 -13.58
CA SER A 48 6.68 9.09 -14.71
C SER A 48 6.27 10.48 -14.22
N GLU A 49 6.02 11.41 -15.15
CA GLU A 49 5.46 12.71 -14.79
C GLU A 49 4.07 12.48 -14.16
N PRO A 50 3.85 12.87 -12.90
CA PRO A 50 2.59 12.62 -12.22
C PRO A 50 1.47 13.38 -12.92
N VAL A 51 0.31 12.73 -13.05
CA VAL A 51 -0.91 13.33 -13.62
C VAL A 51 -1.94 13.51 -12.52
N LEU A 52 -2.26 12.44 -11.78
CA LEU A 52 -3.23 12.46 -10.69
C LEU A 52 -2.69 13.20 -9.46
N LEU A 53 -1.39 13.07 -9.19
CA LEU A 53 -0.72 13.63 -8.01
C LEU A 53 0.02 14.94 -8.33
N ALA A 54 -0.10 15.47 -9.55
CA ALA A 54 0.68 16.63 -10.04
C ALA A 54 0.55 17.89 -9.17
N GLU A 55 -0.59 18.07 -8.51
CA GLU A 55 -0.85 19.20 -7.62
C GLU A 55 -0.28 18.99 -6.21
N TYR A 56 0.00 17.75 -5.80
CA TYR A 56 0.37 17.39 -4.44
C TYR A 56 1.84 17.04 -4.28
N ILE A 57 2.50 16.54 -5.34
CA ILE A 57 3.89 16.09 -5.27
C ILE A 57 4.79 16.74 -6.32
N ILE A 58 6.07 16.81 -5.99
CA ILE A 58 7.15 17.12 -6.92
C ILE A 58 8.05 15.89 -6.99
N ARG A 59 8.38 15.51 -8.22
CA ARG A 59 9.32 14.43 -8.54
C ARG A 59 10.67 15.04 -8.91
N GLU A 60 11.71 14.69 -8.17
CA GLU A 60 13.09 15.10 -8.47
C GLU A 60 13.95 13.87 -8.74
N GLU A 61 14.59 13.84 -9.90
CA GLU A 61 15.61 12.84 -10.22
C GLU A 61 16.93 13.26 -9.56
N ALA A 62 17.37 12.49 -8.58
CA ALA A 62 18.74 12.54 -8.09
C ALA A 62 19.57 11.47 -8.81
N THR A 63 20.90 11.57 -8.73
CA THR A 63 21.88 10.79 -9.50
C THR A 63 21.58 9.29 -9.57
N ASP A 64 21.05 8.70 -8.49
CA ASP A 64 20.73 7.26 -8.40
C ASP A 64 19.33 6.97 -7.83
N THR A 65 18.48 7.97 -7.63
CA THR A 65 17.16 7.76 -7.01
C THR A 65 16.16 8.85 -7.34
N THR A 66 14.89 8.47 -7.44
CA THR A 66 13.79 9.42 -7.52
C THR A 66 13.34 9.82 -6.11
N VAL A 67 13.40 11.12 -5.83
CA VAL A 67 12.90 11.73 -4.59
C VAL A 67 11.54 12.36 -4.85
N ILE A 68 10.59 12.05 -3.98
CA ILE A 68 9.25 12.63 -3.98
C ILE A 68 9.17 13.64 -2.83
N LYS A 69 8.75 14.86 -3.14
CA LYS A 69 8.55 15.95 -2.17
C LYS A 69 7.10 16.42 -2.19
N PRO A 70 6.54 16.87 -1.06
CA PRO A 70 5.24 17.52 -1.06
C PRO A 70 5.34 18.87 -1.79
N LYS A 71 4.31 19.20 -2.57
CA LYS A 71 4.13 20.51 -3.23
C LYS A 71 3.31 21.47 -2.38
N GLN A 72 2.52 20.93 -1.45
CA GLN A 72 1.60 21.67 -0.59
C GLN A 72 1.82 21.28 0.88
N GLN A 73 1.32 22.10 1.79
CA GLN A 73 1.21 21.72 3.20
C GLN A 73 0.11 20.67 3.35
N PHE A 74 0.23 19.83 4.39
CA PHE A 74 -0.82 18.88 4.73
C PHE A 74 -2.10 19.61 5.15
N SER A 75 -3.25 19.12 4.67
CA SER A 75 -4.59 19.51 5.10
C SER A 75 -5.33 18.24 5.53
N ASP A 76 -6.01 18.31 6.67
CA ASP A 76 -6.82 17.23 7.25
C ASP A 76 -8.31 17.32 6.87
N ASP A 77 -8.71 18.29 6.04
CA ASP A 77 -10.12 18.60 5.74
C ASP A 77 -10.89 17.42 5.11
N GLU A 78 -10.20 16.52 4.41
CA GLU A 78 -10.77 15.34 3.73
C GLU A 78 -10.77 14.06 4.58
N PHE A 79 -10.28 14.13 5.83
CA PHE A 79 -10.10 12.96 6.69
C PHE A 79 -10.96 13.05 7.94
N ASN A 80 -11.44 11.91 8.42
CA ASN A 80 -12.09 11.82 9.72
C ASN A 80 -11.07 11.59 10.86
N ASP A 81 -11.51 11.78 12.11
CA ASP A 81 -10.66 11.60 13.31
C ASP A 81 -9.96 10.24 13.38
N THR A 82 -10.61 9.17 12.91
CA THR A 82 -10.02 7.82 12.92
C THR A 82 -8.92 7.69 11.88
N GLU A 83 -9.11 8.26 10.70
CA GLU A 83 -8.12 8.29 9.63
C GLU A 83 -6.90 9.13 10.03
N ILE A 84 -7.11 10.33 10.58
CA ILE A 84 -6.02 11.19 11.06
C ILE A 84 -5.21 10.48 12.14
N LYS A 85 -5.87 9.88 13.15
CA LYS A 85 -5.16 9.11 14.20
C LYS A 85 -4.32 7.98 13.61
N LEU A 86 -4.84 7.25 12.62
CA LEU A 86 -4.07 6.20 11.96
C LEU A 86 -2.84 6.77 11.23
N LEU A 87 -2.99 7.87 10.49
CA LEU A 87 -1.90 8.52 9.77
C LEU A 87 -0.82 9.04 10.74
N GLU A 88 -1.22 9.67 11.85
CA GLU A 88 -0.31 10.16 12.88
C GLU A 88 0.47 9.02 13.55
N GLU A 89 -0.21 7.93 13.91
CA GLU A 89 0.45 6.75 14.50
C GLU A 89 1.51 6.16 13.55
N ILE A 90 1.19 6.06 12.25
CA ILE A 90 2.11 5.54 11.23
C ILE A 90 3.26 6.52 11.02
N ALA A 91 2.98 7.81 10.94
CA ALA A 91 3.99 8.84 10.77
C ALA A 91 4.99 8.85 11.93
N GLU A 92 4.51 8.73 13.18
CA GLU A 92 5.36 8.65 14.37
C GLU A 92 6.18 7.34 14.35
N LYS A 93 5.52 6.20 14.14
CA LYS A 93 6.15 4.88 14.18
C LYS A 93 7.25 4.70 13.14
N PHE A 94 7.07 5.25 11.94
CA PHE A 94 7.97 5.04 10.80
C PHE A 94 8.76 6.29 10.41
N ARG A 95 8.73 7.36 11.23
CA ARG A 95 9.44 8.63 10.99
C ARG A 95 10.89 8.41 10.58
N HIS A 96 11.59 7.58 11.35
CA HIS A 96 13.03 7.33 11.20
C HIS A 96 13.37 6.06 10.40
N SER A 97 12.36 5.33 9.90
CA SER A 97 12.58 4.11 9.12
C SER A 97 13.16 4.43 7.74
N SER A 98 14.18 3.68 7.35
CA SER A 98 14.69 3.67 5.97
C SER A 98 13.71 2.96 5.02
N ALA A 99 13.93 3.07 3.72
CA ALA A 99 13.15 2.30 2.75
C ALA A 99 13.31 0.78 2.99
N ASN A 100 14.51 0.34 3.37
CA ASN A 100 14.79 -1.07 3.65
C ASN A 100 14.04 -1.57 4.89
N ASP A 101 13.96 -0.75 5.95
CA ASP A 101 13.21 -1.11 7.16
C ASP A 101 11.72 -1.34 6.85
N LEU A 102 11.15 -0.52 5.97
CA LEU A 102 9.76 -0.69 5.54
C LEU A 102 9.58 -1.93 4.66
N VAL A 103 10.54 -2.24 3.78
CA VAL A 103 10.51 -3.48 3.00
C VAL A 103 10.52 -4.68 3.94
N LEU A 104 11.45 -4.73 4.89
CA LEU A 104 11.52 -5.78 5.92
C LEU A 104 10.23 -5.87 6.73
N PHE A 105 9.64 -4.74 7.11
CA PHE A 105 8.35 -4.72 7.80
C PHE A 105 7.25 -5.37 6.97
N THR A 106 7.17 -5.08 5.66
CA THR A 106 6.16 -5.71 4.77
C THR A 106 6.45 -7.19 4.51
N HIS A 107 7.70 -7.64 4.63
CA HIS A 107 8.14 -9.03 4.42
C HIS A 107 8.04 -9.92 5.66
N ARG A 108 7.67 -9.37 6.82
CA ARG A 108 7.57 -10.12 8.08
C ARG A 108 6.74 -11.40 7.91
N LYS A 109 7.14 -12.46 8.62
CA LYS A 109 6.41 -13.74 8.61
C LYS A 109 4.94 -13.50 8.92
N HIS A 110 4.07 -14.22 8.21
CA HIS A 110 2.62 -14.11 8.30
C HIS A 110 2.04 -12.74 7.87
N SER A 111 2.82 -11.86 7.21
CA SER A 111 2.23 -10.71 6.51
C SER A 111 1.44 -11.18 5.28
N PRO A 112 0.46 -10.38 4.83
CA PRO A 112 -0.25 -10.69 3.58
C PRO A 112 0.69 -10.85 2.39
N TRP A 113 1.74 -10.02 2.29
CA TRP A 113 2.77 -10.18 1.26
C TRP A 113 3.48 -11.52 1.35
N TYR A 114 3.97 -11.89 2.54
CA TYR A 114 4.76 -13.10 2.73
C TYR A 114 3.92 -14.35 2.44
N LEU A 115 2.71 -14.40 2.98
CA LEU A 115 1.80 -15.53 2.78
C LEU A 115 1.41 -15.69 1.31
N THR A 116 1.11 -14.58 0.63
CA THR A 116 0.76 -14.60 -0.80
C THR A 116 1.97 -15.02 -1.64
N ALA A 117 3.16 -14.48 -1.36
CA ALA A 117 4.39 -14.87 -2.05
C ALA A 117 4.71 -16.36 -1.86
N GLN A 118 4.60 -16.85 -0.63
CA GLN A 118 4.87 -18.25 -0.27
C GLN A 118 3.89 -19.20 -0.96
N ARG A 119 2.58 -18.93 -0.90
CA ARG A 119 1.53 -19.76 -1.50
C ARG A 119 1.66 -19.88 -3.02
N ASN A 120 2.20 -18.85 -3.66
CA ASN A 120 2.42 -18.81 -5.11
C ASN A 120 3.85 -19.21 -5.53
N GLY A 121 4.68 -19.69 -4.61
CA GLY A 121 6.05 -20.14 -4.90
C GLY A 121 7.01 -19.02 -5.33
N LEU A 122 6.71 -17.76 -5.04
CA LEU A 122 7.43 -16.58 -5.57
C LEU A 122 8.73 -16.27 -4.84
N LEU A 123 8.90 -16.75 -3.60
CA LEU A 123 10.04 -16.41 -2.74
C LEU A 123 11.38 -16.80 -3.39
N GLU A 124 11.50 -18.01 -3.93
CA GLU A 124 12.72 -18.51 -4.57
C GLU A 124 13.07 -17.72 -5.84
N TYR A 125 12.07 -17.32 -6.63
CA TYR A 125 12.27 -16.50 -7.83
C TYR A 125 12.76 -15.08 -7.49
N PHE A 126 12.30 -14.51 -6.38
CA PHE A 126 12.78 -13.22 -5.91
C PHE A 126 14.21 -13.28 -5.36
N GLU A 127 14.53 -14.33 -4.60
CA GLU A 127 15.86 -14.58 -4.00
C GLU A 127 16.92 -14.83 -5.09
N SER A 128 16.59 -15.67 -6.08
CA SER A 128 17.47 -15.98 -7.22
C SER A 128 17.58 -14.83 -8.25
N GLY A 129 16.75 -13.79 -8.11
CA GLY A 129 16.74 -12.65 -9.04
C GLY A 129 16.14 -12.95 -10.41
N GLN A 130 15.46 -14.09 -10.57
CA GLN A 130 14.76 -14.47 -11.80
C GLN A 130 13.56 -13.56 -12.10
N MET A 131 12.96 -12.97 -11.06
CA MET A 131 11.86 -12.02 -11.22
C MET A 131 11.91 -10.89 -10.18
N ASN A 132 11.28 -9.75 -10.51
CA ASN A 132 11.22 -8.57 -9.65
C ASN A 132 9.78 -8.08 -9.36
N ALA A 133 8.82 -8.42 -10.22
CA ALA A 133 7.43 -8.01 -10.13
C ALA A 133 6.52 -9.17 -10.56
N THR A 134 5.30 -9.20 -10.04
CA THR A 134 4.28 -10.18 -10.41
C THR A 134 2.93 -9.50 -10.54
N ASP A 135 1.99 -10.25 -11.10
CA ASP A 135 0.58 -9.86 -11.18
C ASP A 135 -0.29 -10.54 -10.11
N VAL A 136 0.35 -11.10 -9.08
CA VAL A 136 -0.33 -11.82 -8.00
C VAL A 136 -0.83 -10.82 -6.97
N GLU A 137 -2.15 -10.61 -6.96
CA GLU A 137 -2.84 -9.70 -6.04
C GLU A 137 -2.80 -10.23 -4.59
N ILE A 138 -2.57 -9.32 -3.65
CA ILE A 138 -2.57 -9.60 -2.21
C ILE A 138 -3.99 -9.45 -1.66
N ASP A 139 -4.54 -10.54 -1.14
CA ASP A 139 -5.85 -10.52 -0.48
C ASP A 139 -5.74 -10.00 0.96
N LEU A 140 -6.12 -8.74 1.21
CA LEU A 140 -6.12 -8.18 2.56
C LEU A 140 -7.24 -8.73 3.46
N SER A 141 -8.24 -9.44 2.93
CA SER A 141 -9.29 -10.05 3.76
C SER A 141 -8.74 -11.14 4.69
N GLN A 142 -7.56 -11.70 4.37
CA GLN A 142 -6.84 -12.64 5.22
C GLN A 142 -6.47 -12.06 6.59
N LEU A 143 -6.41 -10.73 6.72
CA LEU A 143 -6.17 -10.04 7.99
C LEU A 143 -7.33 -10.15 8.98
N LEU A 144 -8.50 -10.58 8.50
CA LEU A 144 -9.77 -10.61 9.23
C LEU A 144 -10.33 -12.02 9.39
N GLU A 145 -9.57 -13.06 9.04
CA GLU A 145 -10.01 -14.47 9.12
C GLU A 145 -10.46 -14.86 10.54
N ASP A 146 -9.87 -14.24 11.57
CA ASP A 146 -10.20 -14.45 12.98
C ASP A 146 -11.30 -13.51 13.51
N GLN A 147 -11.82 -12.62 12.68
CA GLN A 147 -12.78 -11.57 13.03
C GLN A 147 -13.97 -11.57 12.05
N PRO A 148 -14.90 -12.53 12.18
CA PRO A 148 -15.95 -12.79 11.18
C PRO A 148 -16.85 -11.58 10.91
N GLU A 149 -17.16 -10.76 11.93
CA GLU A 149 -17.96 -9.54 11.78
C GLU A 149 -17.24 -8.49 10.91
N LYS A 150 -15.94 -8.27 11.15
CA LYS A 150 -15.14 -7.36 10.33
C LYS A 150 -14.94 -7.90 8.92
N LEU A 151 -14.76 -9.21 8.78
CA LEU A 151 -14.63 -9.84 7.47
C LEU A 151 -15.90 -9.67 6.64
N LEU A 152 -17.08 -9.82 7.26
CA LEU A 152 -18.36 -9.56 6.61
C LEU A 152 -18.45 -8.10 6.17
N PHE A 153 -18.19 -7.17 7.08
CA PHE A 153 -18.20 -5.74 6.78
C PHE A 153 -17.23 -5.35 5.66
N TYR A 154 -16.02 -5.90 5.66
CA TYR A 154 -15.03 -5.71 4.61
C TYR A 154 -15.56 -6.18 3.25
N LYS A 155 -16.16 -7.37 3.20
CA LYS A 155 -16.71 -7.94 1.96
C LYS A 155 -17.88 -7.11 1.43
N ASP A 156 -18.80 -6.73 2.30
CA ASP A 156 -19.95 -5.88 1.95
C ASP A 156 -19.48 -4.54 1.38
N HIS A 157 -18.48 -3.92 2.01
CA HIS A 157 -17.85 -2.69 1.51
C HIS A 157 -17.25 -2.89 0.11
N LYS A 158 -16.47 -3.95 -0.12
CA LYS A 158 -15.87 -4.24 -1.42
C LYS A 158 -16.93 -4.48 -2.50
N GLU A 159 -18.02 -5.18 -2.17
CA GLU A 159 -19.12 -5.41 -3.09
C GLU A 159 -19.82 -4.10 -3.47
N PHE A 160 -20.13 -3.25 -2.49
CA PHE A 160 -20.74 -1.95 -2.71
C PHE A 160 -19.90 -1.07 -3.66
N ILE A 161 -18.58 -1.01 -3.45
CA ILE A 161 -17.68 -0.25 -4.31
C ILE A 161 -17.64 -0.82 -5.73
N GLN A 162 -17.61 -2.16 -5.88
CA GLN A 162 -17.63 -2.80 -7.20
C GLN A 162 -18.93 -2.51 -7.96
N GLN A 163 -20.08 -2.60 -7.29
CA GLN A 163 -21.38 -2.27 -7.88
C GLN A 163 -21.43 -0.79 -8.29
N SER A 164 -20.96 0.11 -7.43
CA SER A 164 -20.90 1.55 -7.71
C SER A 164 -20.01 1.89 -8.92
N LYS A 165 -18.89 1.19 -9.09
CA LYS A 165 -18.00 1.36 -10.26
C LYS A 165 -18.68 0.91 -11.55
N ARG A 166 -19.42 -0.21 -11.54
CA ARG A 166 -20.17 -0.73 -12.71
C ARG A 166 -21.32 0.18 -13.14
N LEU A 167 -21.92 0.93 -12.22
CA LEU A 167 -22.99 1.88 -12.54
C LEU A 167 -22.48 3.18 -13.18
N LYS A 168 -21.17 3.49 -13.06
CA LYS A 168 -20.54 4.69 -13.60
C LYS A 168 -19.80 4.46 -14.93
N SER A 169 -19.73 3.22 -15.40
CA SER A 169 -19.13 2.79 -16.67
C SER A 169 -20.18 2.54 -17.74
#